data_AF-A0A6F8YKH5-F1
#
_entry.id   AF-A0A6F8YKH5-F1
#
_cell.length_a   1.000
_cell.length_b   1.000
_cell.length_c   1.000
_cell.angle_alpha   90.00
_cell.angle_beta   90.00
_cell.angle_gamma   90.00
#
_symmetry.space_group_name_H-M   'P 1'
#
loop_
_entity.id
_entity.type
_entity.pdbx_description
1 polymer ?
#
loop_
_entity_poly.entity_id
_entity_poly.type
_entity_poly.pdbx_seq_one_letter_code
_entity_poly.pdbx_strand_id
1 'polypeptide(L)'
;MGIFGRLPLRNPGFAVMIGLLHTLLMLPMVGVVHRNGASETRIFSIPLAIMLLITIGGAVLFAKPPSASGKRRVRHWLLGLTHGLAHAGLAVLGTWAWLQFPFVDWPWPLPVVAAAVLYGPIMGYVASLLVAAYLLVAGAFGVNLNELFAGQGIEDAKSFLRMHIAADGTLTIYPVAIDQVGHGWEVNPAGAAGTSWVEPRTPIRVRLAEAPVVVH
;
A
#
# COMPACT_ATOMS: atom_id res chain seq x y z
N MET A 1 -5.71 15.21 3.30
CA MET A 1 -6.27 13.83 3.23
C MET A 1 -5.21 12.87 3.78
N GLY A 2 -5.51 12.15 4.86
CA GLY A 2 -4.56 11.20 5.47
C GLY A 2 -4.43 9.90 4.68
N ILE A 3 -3.76 8.90 5.27
CA ILE A 3 -3.50 7.60 4.61
C ILE A 3 -4.78 6.91 4.12
N PHE A 4 -5.89 7.02 4.84
CA PHE A 4 -7.17 6.39 4.49
C PHE A 4 -7.74 6.84 3.14
N GLY A 5 -7.53 8.11 2.76
CA GLY A 5 -7.96 8.60 1.46
C GLY A 5 -6.90 8.39 0.38
N ARG A 6 -5.64 8.64 0.72
CA ARG A 6 -4.55 8.61 -0.26
C ARG A 6 -4.18 7.19 -0.71
N LEU A 7 -4.18 6.22 0.19
CA LEU A 7 -3.78 4.85 -0.14
C LEU A 7 -4.66 4.25 -1.25
N PRO A 8 -6.00 4.17 -1.14
CA PRO A 8 -6.84 3.60 -2.20
C PRO A 8 -6.91 4.46 -3.46
N LEU A 9 -6.90 5.80 -3.34
CA LEU A 9 -7.14 6.68 -4.48
C LEU A 9 -5.89 7.00 -5.31
N ARG A 10 -4.71 7.05 -4.69
CA ARG A 10 -3.44 7.29 -5.39
C ARG A 10 -2.75 6.00 -5.83
N ASN A 11 -3.21 4.84 -5.35
CA ASN A 11 -2.66 3.55 -5.73
C ASN A 11 -3.76 2.61 -6.26
N PRO A 12 -4.34 2.91 -7.44
CA PRO A 12 -5.45 2.12 -7.99
C PRO A 12 -5.04 0.66 -8.24
N GLY A 13 -3.80 0.42 -8.66
CA GLY A 13 -3.27 -0.95 -8.83
C GLY A 13 -3.25 -1.76 -7.53
N PHE A 14 -2.97 -1.11 -6.39
CA PHE A 14 -3.01 -1.76 -5.08
C PHE A 14 -4.45 -2.13 -4.68
N ALA A 15 -5.40 -1.20 -4.88
CA ALA A 15 -6.82 -1.44 -4.61
C ALA A 15 -7.38 -2.58 -5.49
N VAL A 16 -7.00 -2.63 -6.77
CA VAL A 16 -7.37 -3.73 -7.67
C VAL A 16 -6.78 -5.05 -7.21
N MET A 17 -5.48 -5.10 -6.90
CA MET A 17 -4.81 -6.31 -6.42
C MET A 17 -5.49 -6.88 -5.17
N ILE A 18 -5.76 -6.03 -4.17
CA ILE A 18 -6.36 -6.50 -2.91
C ILE A 18 -7.85 -6.85 -3.08
N GLY A 19 -8.56 -6.16 -3.97
CA GLY A 19 -9.93 -6.52 -4.36
C GLY A 19 -10.01 -7.88 -5.04
N LEU A 20 -9.06 -8.19 -5.94
CA LEU A 20 -8.93 -9.51 -6.56
C LEU A 20 -8.64 -10.59 -5.52
N LEU A 21 -7.70 -10.34 -4.60
CA LEU A 21 -7.39 -11.27 -3.51
C LEU A 21 -8.63 -11.58 -2.66
N HIS A 22 -9.41 -10.57 -2.26
CA HIS A 22 -10.65 -10.76 -1.51
C HIS A 22 -11.72 -11.49 -2.32
N THR A 23 -11.86 -11.19 -3.61
CA THR A 23 -12.80 -11.88 -4.50
C THR A 23 -12.45 -13.36 -4.63
N LEU A 24 -11.17 -13.68 -4.86
CA LEU A 24 -10.67 -15.05 -4.95
C LEU A 24 -10.74 -15.81 -3.62
N LEU A 25 -10.75 -15.11 -2.49
CA LEU A 25 -10.94 -15.70 -1.17
C LEU A 25 -12.44 -15.96 -0.88
N MET A 26 -13.32 -15.04 -1.30
CA MET A 26 -14.78 -15.15 -1.13
C MET A 26 -15.41 -16.27 -1.97
N LEU A 27 -15.04 -16.38 -3.25
CA LEU A 27 -15.61 -17.38 -4.18
C LEU A 27 -15.57 -18.83 -3.64
N PRO A 28 -14.42 -19.35 -3.13
CA PRO A 28 -14.40 -20.69 -2.56
C PRO A 28 -15.11 -20.76 -1.19
N MET A 29 -15.24 -19.67 -0.42
CA MET A 29 -16.09 -19.68 0.79
C MET A 29 -17.57 -19.86 0.44
N VAL A 30 -18.08 -19.14 -0.57
CA VAL A 30 -19.44 -19.34 -1.11
C VAL A 30 -19.63 -20.77 -1.60
N GLY A 31 -18.61 -21.31 -2.28
CA GLY A 31 -18.59 -22.69 -2.76
C GLY A 31 -18.65 -23.72 -1.62
N VAL A 32 -17.95 -23.50 -0.50
CA VAL A 32 -18.04 -24.38 0.67
C VAL A 32 -19.43 -24.35 1.30
N VAL A 33 -20.08 -23.18 1.36
CA VAL A 33 -21.42 -23.02 1.98
C VAL A 33 -22.53 -23.74 1.21
N HIS A 34 -22.49 -23.72 -0.14
CA HIS A 34 -23.58 -24.24 -0.97
C HIS A 34 -23.49 -25.75 -1.29
N ARG A 35 -22.46 -26.46 -0.82
CA ARG A 35 -22.18 -27.85 -1.26
C ARG A 35 -22.41 -28.84 -0.14
N ASN A 36 -23.20 -29.87 -0.43
CA ASN A 36 -23.67 -30.86 0.54
C ASN A 36 -22.90 -32.20 0.48
N GLY A 37 -21.99 -32.38 -0.50
CA GLY A 37 -21.23 -33.63 -0.70
C GLY A 37 -19.73 -33.48 -0.42
N ALA A 38 -19.10 -34.48 0.21
CA ALA A 38 -17.69 -34.43 0.64
C ALA A 38 -16.68 -34.22 -0.51
N SER A 39 -16.94 -34.78 -1.70
CA SER A 39 -16.11 -34.56 -2.89
C SER A 39 -16.27 -33.12 -3.43
N GLU A 40 -17.49 -32.59 -3.44
CA GLU A 40 -17.78 -31.24 -3.89
C GLU A 40 -17.21 -30.19 -2.93
N THR A 41 -17.28 -30.41 -1.62
CA THR A 41 -16.66 -29.52 -0.62
C THR A 41 -15.14 -29.43 -0.82
N ARG A 42 -14.46 -30.53 -1.19
CA ARG A 42 -13.01 -30.53 -1.44
C ARG A 42 -12.57 -29.64 -2.60
N ILE A 43 -13.40 -29.51 -3.63
CA ILE A 43 -13.11 -28.66 -4.80
C ILE A 43 -12.97 -27.19 -4.38
N PHE A 44 -13.65 -26.77 -3.32
CA PHE A 44 -13.60 -25.39 -2.81
C PHE A 44 -12.72 -25.24 -1.57
N SER A 45 -12.65 -26.24 -0.69
CA SER A 45 -11.86 -26.13 0.55
C SER A 45 -10.35 -26.11 0.30
N ILE A 46 -9.85 -26.79 -0.75
CA ILE A 46 -8.42 -26.74 -1.13
C ILE A 46 -8.04 -25.34 -1.62
N PRO A 47 -8.72 -24.74 -2.63
CA PRO A 47 -8.47 -23.35 -3.01
C PRO A 47 -8.64 -22.36 -1.85
N LEU A 48 -9.65 -22.56 -0.98
CA LEU A 48 -9.84 -21.73 0.20
C LEU A 48 -8.62 -21.79 1.13
N ALA A 49 -8.12 -22.99 1.44
CA ALA A 49 -6.93 -23.16 2.28
C ALA A 49 -5.71 -22.49 1.67
N ILE A 50 -5.50 -22.63 0.35
CA ILE A 50 -4.43 -21.97 -0.38
C ILE A 50 -4.57 -20.44 -0.30
N MET A 51 -5.76 -19.90 -0.54
CA MET A 51 -6.01 -18.46 -0.49
C MET A 51 -5.86 -17.88 0.91
N LEU A 52 -6.25 -18.63 1.95
CA LEU A 52 -5.99 -18.26 3.35
C LEU A 52 -4.49 -18.24 3.65
N LEU A 53 -3.74 -19.24 3.18
CA LEU A 53 -2.28 -19.26 3.33
C LEU A 53 -1.60 -18.11 2.58
N ILE A 54 -2.04 -17.81 1.36
CA ILE A 54 -1.54 -16.66 0.59
C ILE A 54 -1.85 -15.35 1.31
N THR A 55 -3.07 -15.19 1.83
CA THR A 55 -3.51 -13.96 2.51
C THR A 55 -2.75 -13.75 3.82
N ILE A 56 -2.72 -14.77 4.69
CA ILE A 56 -2.05 -14.69 5.99
C ILE A 56 -0.53 -14.65 5.81
N GLY A 57 0.02 -15.52 4.96
CA GLY A 57 1.44 -15.55 4.64
C GLY A 57 1.91 -14.25 4.00
N GLY A 58 1.13 -13.70 3.07
CA GLY A 58 1.37 -12.40 2.44
C GLY A 58 1.40 -11.27 3.47
N ALA A 59 0.43 -11.22 4.39
CA ALA A 59 0.41 -10.23 5.48
C ALA A 59 1.60 -10.38 6.45
N VAL A 60 1.96 -11.62 6.79
CA VAL A 60 3.14 -11.91 7.62
C VAL A 60 4.44 -11.49 6.93
N LEU A 61 4.57 -11.74 5.63
CA LEU A 61 5.71 -11.29 4.83
C LEU A 61 5.69 -9.76 4.68
N PHE A 62 4.54 -9.14 4.50
CA PHE A 62 4.40 -7.68 4.41
C PHE A 62 4.85 -6.96 5.69
N ALA A 63 4.58 -7.54 6.87
CA ALA A 63 5.03 -6.98 8.15
C ALA A 63 6.56 -6.87 8.27
N LYS A 64 7.30 -7.64 7.46
CA LYS A 64 8.72 -7.43 7.22
C LYS A 64 9.10 -8.02 5.86
N PRO A 65 9.08 -7.21 4.79
CA PRO A 65 9.32 -7.70 3.46
C PRO A 65 10.75 -8.27 3.35
N PRO A 66 10.99 -9.23 2.44
CA PRO A 66 12.33 -9.83 2.28
C PRO A 66 13.43 -8.81 1.96
N SER A 67 13.07 -7.67 1.37
CA SER A 67 13.96 -6.54 1.09
C SER A 67 14.35 -5.73 2.34
N ALA A 68 13.65 -5.89 3.47
CA ALA A 68 13.93 -5.15 4.70
C ALA A 68 15.14 -5.73 5.44
N SER A 69 16.10 -4.87 5.79
CA SER A 69 17.31 -5.24 6.52
C SER A 69 17.06 -5.64 7.99
N GLY A 70 18.08 -6.22 8.63
CA GLY A 70 18.05 -6.61 10.05
C GLY A 70 17.35 -7.93 10.36
N LYS A 71 17.16 -8.26 11.64
CA LYS A 71 16.50 -9.52 12.08
C LYS A 71 14.99 -9.35 12.28
N ARG A 72 14.20 -10.38 11.96
CA ARG A 72 12.76 -10.39 12.25
C ARG A 72 12.57 -10.58 13.75
N ARG A 73 11.81 -9.68 14.37
CA ARG A 73 11.44 -9.71 15.81
C ARG A 73 9.99 -10.17 16.00
N VAL A 74 9.63 -10.62 17.20
CA VAL A 74 8.28 -11.09 17.58
C VAL A 74 7.17 -10.12 17.16
N ARG A 75 7.38 -8.80 17.31
CA ARG A 75 6.39 -7.78 16.87
C ARG A 75 5.98 -7.91 15.39
N HIS A 76 6.89 -8.30 14.49
CA HIS A 76 6.57 -8.45 13.06
C HIS A 76 5.68 -9.67 12.83
N TRP A 77 5.88 -10.75 13.60
CA TRP A 77 5.01 -11.92 13.55
C TRP A 77 3.63 -11.59 14.08
N LEU A 78 3.54 -10.97 15.27
CA LEU A 78 2.25 -10.60 15.86
C LEU A 78 1.47 -9.64 14.97
N LEU A 79 2.09 -8.58 14.48
CA LEU A 79 1.46 -7.59 13.60
C LEU A 79 1.06 -8.23 12.26
N GLY A 80 1.94 -9.03 11.65
CA GLY A 80 1.65 -9.70 10.38
C GLY A 80 0.54 -10.75 10.48
N LEU A 81 0.53 -11.55 11.55
CA LEU A 81 -0.55 -12.51 11.81
C LEU A 81 -1.86 -11.80 12.09
N THR A 82 -1.85 -10.76 12.93
CA THR A 82 -3.05 -9.97 13.23
C THR A 82 -3.61 -9.32 11.96
N HIS A 83 -2.74 -8.80 11.10
CA HIS A 83 -3.13 -8.27 9.79
C HIS A 83 -3.77 -9.34 8.90
N GLY A 84 -3.11 -10.49 8.77
CA GLY A 84 -3.62 -11.61 7.97
C GLY A 84 -4.97 -12.13 8.46
N LEU A 85 -5.12 -12.28 9.79
CA LEU A 85 -6.38 -12.66 10.42
C LEU A 85 -7.46 -11.59 10.25
N ALA A 86 -7.10 -10.31 10.30
CA ALA A 86 -8.05 -9.22 10.03
C ALA A 86 -8.56 -9.28 8.58
N HIS A 87 -7.71 -9.59 7.61
CA HIS A 87 -8.16 -9.82 6.22
C HIS A 87 -9.03 -11.08 6.09
N ALA A 88 -8.68 -12.18 6.75
CA ALA A 88 -9.50 -13.39 6.75
C ALA A 88 -10.89 -13.11 7.36
N GLY A 89 -10.95 -12.42 8.49
CA GLY A 89 -12.20 -11.99 9.11
C GLY A 89 -13.01 -11.06 8.22
N LEU A 90 -12.37 -10.09 7.57
CA LEU A 90 -13.02 -9.20 6.60
C LEU A 90 -13.58 -10.00 5.40
N ALA A 91 -12.88 -11.02 4.92
CA ALA A 91 -13.36 -11.87 3.84
C ALA A 91 -14.55 -12.75 4.26
N VAL A 92 -14.57 -13.25 5.51
CA VAL A 92 -15.73 -13.94 6.08
C VAL A 92 -16.94 -13.03 6.14
N LEU A 93 -16.78 -11.80 6.66
CA LEU A 93 -17.86 -10.80 6.70
C LEU A 93 -18.34 -10.41 5.30
N GLY A 94 -17.42 -10.20 4.36
CA GLY A 94 -17.74 -9.90 2.97
C GLY A 94 -18.48 -11.05 2.29
N THR A 95 -18.06 -12.30 2.55
CA THR A 95 -18.77 -13.50 2.06
C THR A 95 -20.17 -13.58 2.63
N TRP A 96 -20.33 -13.40 3.95
CA TRP A 96 -21.63 -13.40 4.60
C TRP A 96 -22.57 -12.35 3.99
N ALA A 97 -22.07 -11.14 3.75
CA ALA A 97 -22.83 -10.08 3.09
C ALA A 97 -23.19 -10.45 1.64
N TRP A 98 -22.23 -11.00 0.87
CA TRP A 98 -22.44 -11.43 -0.51
C TRP A 98 -23.55 -12.48 -0.63
N LEU A 99 -23.61 -13.42 0.31
CA LEU A 99 -24.63 -14.46 0.39
C LEU A 99 -26.06 -13.94 0.64
N GLN A 100 -26.22 -12.67 1.03
CA GLN A 100 -27.56 -12.06 1.21
C GLN A 100 -28.16 -11.53 -0.10
N PHE A 101 -27.38 -11.49 -1.19
CA PHE A 101 -27.82 -10.94 -2.47
C PHE A 101 -28.22 -12.05 -3.44
N PRO A 102 -29.19 -11.79 -4.35
CA PRO A 102 -29.67 -12.80 -5.31
C PRO A 102 -28.63 -13.16 -6.39
N PHE A 103 -27.49 -12.44 -6.44
CA PHE A 103 -26.43 -12.66 -7.42
C PHE A 103 -25.84 -14.06 -7.36
N VAL A 104 -25.88 -14.70 -6.18
CA VAL A 104 -25.34 -16.04 -5.96
C VAL A 104 -26.11 -17.13 -6.70
N ASP A 105 -27.41 -16.90 -6.94
CA ASP A 105 -28.32 -17.87 -7.58
C ASP A 105 -28.46 -17.64 -9.09
N TRP A 106 -27.76 -16.64 -9.64
CA TRP A 106 -27.83 -16.37 -11.07
C TRP A 106 -27.21 -17.50 -11.91
N PRO A 107 -27.67 -17.69 -13.16
CA PRO A 107 -27.08 -18.66 -14.07
C PRO A 107 -25.59 -18.41 -14.27
N TRP A 108 -24.80 -19.49 -14.23
CA TRP A 108 -23.38 -19.42 -14.53
C TRP A 108 -23.14 -18.83 -15.93
N PRO A 109 -22.16 -17.90 -16.12
CA PRO A 109 -21.13 -17.43 -15.18
C PRO A 109 -21.46 -16.11 -14.45
N LEU A 110 -22.71 -15.66 -14.47
CA LEU A 110 -23.09 -14.33 -13.97
C LEU A 110 -22.73 -14.05 -12.50
N PRO A 111 -22.80 -15.00 -11.54
CA PRO A 111 -22.36 -14.74 -10.17
C PRO A 111 -20.89 -14.30 -10.07
N VAL A 112 -20.01 -14.86 -10.90
CA VAL A 112 -18.58 -14.51 -10.92
C VAL A 112 -18.35 -13.16 -11.57
N VAL A 113 -19.08 -12.85 -12.64
CA VAL A 113 -19.05 -11.51 -13.26
C VAL A 113 -19.52 -10.45 -12.27
N ALA A 114 -20.62 -10.71 -11.55
CA ALA A 114 -21.12 -9.81 -10.51
C ALA A 114 -20.10 -9.66 -9.37
N ALA A 115 -19.44 -10.74 -8.95
CA ALA A 115 -18.38 -10.67 -7.95
C ALA A 115 -17.21 -9.79 -8.43
N ALA A 116 -16.77 -9.95 -9.68
CA ALA A 116 -15.67 -9.16 -10.24
C ALA A 116 -16.01 -7.66 -10.39
N VAL A 117 -17.24 -7.33 -10.78
CA VAL A 117 -17.65 -5.95 -11.10
C VAL A 117 -18.19 -5.20 -9.88
N LEU A 118 -18.84 -5.89 -8.94
CA LEU A 118 -19.47 -5.27 -7.77
C LEU A 118 -18.66 -5.52 -6.50
N TYR A 119 -18.42 -6.78 -6.16
CA TYR A 119 -17.73 -7.14 -4.91
C TYR A 119 -16.26 -6.71 -4.93
N GLY A 120 -15.55 -7.01 -6.02
CA GLY A 120 -14.12 -6.73 -6.17
C GLY A 120 -13.74 -5.27 -5.92
N PRO A 121 -14.35 -4.28 -6.59
CA PRO A 121 -14.02 -2.86 -6.37
C PRO A 121 -14.35 -2.38 -4.96
N ILE A 122 -15.51 -2.77 -4.41
CA ILE A 122 -15.92 -2.41 -3.05
C ILE A 122 -14.94 -2.98 -2.03
N MET A 123 -14.61 -4.27 -2.15
CA MET A 123 -13.64 -4.90 -1.26
C MET A 123 -12.22 -4.40 -1.47
N GLY A 124 -11.85 -4.04 -2.70
CA GLY A 124 -10.58 -3.39 -2.99
C GLY A 124 -10.42 -2.09 -2.20
N TYR A 125 -11.48 -1.28 -2.16
CA TYR A 125 -11.52 -0.06 -1.35
C TYR A 125 -11.49 -0.38 0.15
N VAL A 126 -12.41 -1.20 0.66
CA VAL A 126 -12.52 -1.51 2.09
C VAL A 126 -11.27 -2.20 2.64
N ALA A 127 -10.71 -3.17 1.92
CA ALA A 127 -9.49 -3.85 2.30
C ALA A 127 -8.28 -2.91 2.25
N SER A 128 -8.25 -1.92 1.35
CA SER A 128 -7.22 -0.87 1.38
C SER A 128 -7.32 0.00 2.64
N LEU A 129 -8.54 0.27 3.14
CA LEU A 129 -8.71 0.95 4.43
C LEU A 129 -8.20 0.11 5.60
N LEU A 130 -8.38 -1.22 5.55
CA LEU A 130 -7.80 -2.13 6.55
C LEU A 130 -6.28 -2.05 6.55
N VAL A 131 -5.65 -2.05 5.37
CA VAL A 131 -4.19 -1.90 5.24
C VAL A 131 -3.73 -0.53 5.78
N ALA A 132 -4.47 0.54 5.49
CA ALA A 132 -4.18 1.87 6.03
C ALA A 132 -4.24 1.88 7.57
N ALA A 133 -5.27 1.27 8.17
CA ALA A 133 -5.39 1.14 9.62
C ALA A 133 -4.24 0.31 10.21
N TYR A 134 -3.89 -0.81 9.57
CA TYR A 134 -2.75 -1.61 9.94
C TYR A 134 -1.44 -0.80 9.93
N LEU A 135 -1.17 -0.04 8.87
CA LEU A 135 0.09 0.72 8.74
C LEU A 135 0.22 1.77 9.85
N LEU A 136 -0.89 2.38 10.28
CA LEU A 136 -0.89 3.30 11.43
C LEU A 136 -0.53 2.57 12.72
N VAL A 137 -1.15 1.41 12.97
CA VAL A 137 -0.86 0.60 14.16
C VAL A 137 0.58 0.07 14.12
N ALA A 138 1.00 -0.54 13.02
CA ALA A 138 2.35 -1.08 12.83
C ALA A 138 3.42 0.01 12.94
N GLY A 139 3.16 1.20 12.38
CA GLY A 139 4.02 2.36 12.48
C GLY A 139 4.29 2.78 13.92
N ALA A 140 3.28 2.73 14.80
CA ALA A 140 3.45 3.00 16.24
C ALA A 140 4.41 2.02 16.94
N PHE A 141 4.61 0.81 16.38
CA PHE A 141 5.58 -0.18 16.85
C PHE A 141 6.91 -0.15 16.08
N GLY A 142 7.13 0.85 15.22
CA GLY A 142 8.33 0.97 14.38
C GLY A 142 8.42 -0.13 13.32
N VAL A 143 7.28 -0.56 12.78
CA VAL A 143 7.15 -1.56 11.73
C VAL A 143 6.44 -0.91 10.54
N ASN A 144 6.90 -1.19 9.32
CA ASN A 144 6.35 -0.63 8.08
C ASN A 144 6.26 0.90 8.01
N LEU A 145 7.21 1.63 8.62
CA LEU A 145 7.22 3.10 8.55
C LEU A 145 7.41 3.60 7.11
N ASN A 146 8.26 2.93 6.33
CA ASN A 146 8.48 3.29 4.93
C ASN A 146 7.19 3.14 4.11
N GLU A 147 6.47 2.04 4.30
CA GLU A 147 5.19 1.78 3.63
C GLU A 147 4.09 2.73 4.12
N LEU A 148 4.08 3.12 5.41
CA LEU A 148 3.18 4.12 5.95
C LEU A 148 3.39 5.47 5.26
N PHE A 149 4.64 5.97 5.19
CA PHE A 149 4.95 7.24 4.56
C PHE A 149 4.73 7.20 3.04
N ALA A 150 5.06 6.09 2.38
CA ALA A 150 4.76 5.88 0.98
C ALA A 150 3.24 5.91 0.72
N GLY A 151 2.45 5.20 1.54
CA GLY A 151 0.99 5.16 1.44
C GLY A 151 0.32 6.50 1.73
N GLN A 152 0.95 7.34 2.57
CA GLN A 152 0.50 8.72 2.78
C GLN A 152 0.81 9.63 1.60
N GLY A 153 1.66 9.24 0.64
CA GLY A 153 1.96 10.02 -0.56
C GLY A 153 2.29 11.48 -0.26
N ILE A 154 3.10 11.73 0.77
CA ILE A 154 3.53 13.08 1.14
C ILE A 154 4.58 13.51 0.12
N GLU A 155 4.17 14.39 -0.80
CA GLU A 155 5.04 14.96 -1.83
C GLU A 155 5.93 16.09 -1.26
N ASP A 156 5.40 16.81 -0.27
CA ASP A 156 6.10 17.87 0.46
C ASP A 156 7.16 17.34 1.44
N ALA A 157 7.82 18.26 2.15
CA ALA A 157 8.84 17.95 3.15
C ALA A 157 9.95 17.04 2.61
N LYS A 158 10.58 17.46 1.50
CA LYS A 158 11.71 16.76 0.90
C LYS A 158 13.02 17.27 1.47
N SER A 159 13.97 16.37 1.69
CA SER A 159 15.33 16.72 2.09
C SER A 159 16.34 15.97 1.24
N PHE A 160 17.47 16.63 0.95
CA PHE A 160 18.58 16.05 0.20
C PHE A 160 19.90 16.65 0.67
N LEU A 161 21.01 15.97 0.35
CA LEU A 161 22.35 16.42 0.69
C LEU A 161 22.98 17.07 -0.53
N ARG A 162 23.42 18.33 -0.39
CA ARG A 162 24.30 18.97 -1.36
C ARG A 162 25.73 18.86 -0.85
N MET A 163 26.58 18.17 -1.59
CA MET A 163 27.97 17.94 -1.22
C MET A 163 28.87 18.85 -2.06
N HIS A 164 29.82 19.50 -1.40
CA HIS A 164 30.86 20.31 -2.03
C HIS A 164 32.23 19.76 -1.63
N ILE A 165 33.01 19.32 -2.61
CA ILE A 165 34.37 18.82 -2.41
C ILE A 165 35.32 19.92 -2.89
N ALA A 166 36.08 20.48 -1.96
CA ALA A 166 37.07 21.50 -2.26
C ALA A 166 38.34 20.88 -2.89
N ALA A 167 39.17 21.73 -3.51
CA ALA A 167 40.39 21.28 -4.19
C ALA A 167 41.42 20.63 -3.25
N ASP A 168 41.35 20.93 -1.95
CA ASP A 168 42.18 20.33 -0.90
C ASP A 168 41.64 18.99 -0.39
N GLY A 169 40.52 18.51 -0.93
CA GLY A 169 39.84 17.29 -0.51
C GLY A 169 38.80 17.48 0.60
N THR A 170 38.66 18.69 1.18
CA THR A 170 37.67 18.94 2.24
C THR A 170 36.25 18.78 1.69
N LEU A 171 35.44 17.94 2.34
CA LEU A 171 34.03 17.74 2.01
C LEU A 171 33.14 18.57 2.94
N THR A 172 32.36 19.49 2.37
CA THR A 172 31.27 20.16 3.07
C THR A 172 29.93 19.60 2.63
N ILE A 173 29.15 19.08 3.58
CA ILE A 173 27.81 18.54 3.37
C ILE A 173 26.80 19.60 3.84
N TYR A 174 25.91 20.01 2.93
CA TYR A 174 24.80 20.93 3.20
C TYR A 174 23.50 20.13 3.21
N PRO A 175 22.89 19.88 4.38
CA PRO A 175 21.59 19.24 4.47
C PRO A 175 20.51 20.26 4.08
N VAL A 176 19.87 20.05 2.94
CA VAL A 176 18.89 20.96 2.37
C VAL A 176 17.49 20.38 2.55
N ALA A 177 16.55 21.21 3.03
CA ALA A 177 15.14 20.88 3.16
C ALA A 177 14.26 21.81 2.32
N ILE A 178 13.21 21.23 1.77
CA ILE A 178 12.14 21.87 1.02
C ILE A 178 10.83 21.52 1.72
N ASP A 179 10.23 22.50 2.39
CA ASP A 179 8.98 22.27 3.12
C ASP A 179 7.80 22.08 2.17
N GLN A 180 7.78 22.80 1.05
CA GLN A 180 6.74 22.70 0.02
C GLN A 180 7.37 22.58 -1.37
N VAL A 181 6.97 21.53 -2.12
CA VAL A 181 7.47 21.31 -3.48
C VAL A 181 6.69 22.13 -4.52
N GLY A 182 7.24 22.26 -5.72
CA GLY A 182 6.53 22.87 -6.84
C GLY A 182 5.39 21.96 -7.35
N HIS A 183 4.14 22.40 -7.19
CA HIS A 183 2.97 21.68 -7.73
C HIS A 183 2.54 22.18 -9.11
N GLY A 184 3.06 23.32 -9.55
CA GLY A 184 2.81 23.91 -10.86
C GLY A 184 4.12 24.24 -11.54
N TRP A 185 4.27 23.78 -12.78
CA TRP A 185 5.47 23.95 -13.58
C TRP A 185 5.11 24.66 -14.88
N GLU A 186 6.01 25.50 -15.34
CA GLU A 186 5.89 26.24 -16.59
C GLU A 186 7.18 26.14 -17.39
N VAL A 187 7.02 26.25 -18.72
CA VAL A 187 8.14 26.20 -19.64
C VAL A 187 8.72 27.62 -19.75
N ASN A 188 10.04 27.74 -19.68
CA ASN A 188 10.77 28.98 -19.87
C ASN A 188 11.55 28.96 -21.20
N PRO A 189 10.89 29.18 -22.35
CA PRO A 189 11.55 29.03 -23.64
C PRO A 189 12.53 30.16 -23.98
N ALA A 190 12.41 31.30 -23.28
CA ALA A 190 13.27 32.46 -23.42
C ALA A 190 14.38 32.51 -22.35
N GLY A 191 14.57 31.43 -21.58
CA GLY A 191 15.57 31.33 -20.52
C GLY A 191 17.00 31.51 -21.04
N ALA A 192 17.87 32.07 -20.20
CA ALA A 192 19.28 32.25 -20.54
C ALA A 192 20.00 30.90 -20.66
N ALA A 193 21.12 30.87 -21.40
CA ALA A 193 21.94 29.66 -21.50
C ALA A 193 22.37 29.19 -20.09
N GLY A 194 21.98 27.97 -19.73
CA GLY A 194 22.27 27.36 -18.43
C GLY A 194 21.14 27.46 -17.39
N THR A 195 20.03 28.13 -17.68
CA THR A 195 18.83 28.07 -16.82
C THR A 195 17.99 26.82 -17.12
N SER A 196 17.17 26.41 -16.15
CA SER A 196 16.26 25.29 -16.34
C SER A 196 15.19 25.65 -17.38
N TRP A 197 14.91 24.73 -18.31
CA TRP A 197 13.83 24.90 -19.28
C TRP A 197 12.44 24.86 -18.65
N VAL A 198 12.34 24.24 -17.48
CA VAL A 198 11.10 24.13 -16.71
C VAL A 198 11.34 24.74 -15.34
N GLU A 199 10.46 25.66 -14.96
CA GLU A 199 10.53 26.40 -13.71
C GLU A 199 9.24 26.24 -12.91
N PRO A 200 9.31 26.27 -11.57
CA PRO A 200 8.11 26.21 -10.76
C PRO A 200 7.39 27.57 -10.85
N ARG A 201 6.08 27.54 -11.11
CA ARG A 201 5.24 28.75 -11.17
C ARG A 201 5.28 29.57 -9.88
N THR A 202 5.55 28.91 -8.76
CA THR A 202 5.77 29.55 -7.47
C THR A 202 7.18 29.23 -7.00
N PRO A 203 7.99 30.23 -6.62
CA PRO A 203 9.36 30.00 -6.15
C PRO A 203 9.42 28.99 -5.00
N ILE A 204 10.24 27.96 -5.17
CA ILE A 204 10.45 26.94 -4.14
C ILE A 204 11.34 27.54 -3.04
N ARG A 205 10.84 27.55 -1.81
CA ARG A 205 11.62 28.00 -0.65
C ARG A 205 12.51 26.87 -0.17
N VAL A 206 13.80 27.16 -0.07
CA VAL A 206 14.83 26.22 0.35
C VAL A 206 15.42 26.70 1.67
N ARG A 207 15.62 25.78 2.61
CA ARG A 207 16.31 26.05 3.87
C ARG A 207 17.34 24.97 4.17
N LEU A 208 18.27 25.27 5.07
CA LEU A 208 19.08 24.23 5.68
C LEU A 208 18.23 23.45 6.69
N ALA A 209 18.33 22.12 6.64
CA ALA A 209 17.70 21.25 7.62
C ALA A 209 18.43 21.32 8.98
N GLU A 210 19.75 21.49 8.92
CA GLU A 210 20.67 21.63 10.04
C GLU A 210 21.94 22.37 9.57
N ALA A 211 22.86 22.68 10.48
CA ALA A 211 24.12 23.36 10.12
C ALA A 211 24.98 22.47 9.19
N PRO A 212 25.76 23.06 8.26
CA PRO A 212 26.65 22.29 7.39
C PRO A 212 27.66 21.45 8.18
N VAL A 213 27.92 20.24 7.70
CA VAL A 213 28.89 19.32 8.29
C VAL A 213 30.16 19.34 7.44
N VAL A 214 31.32 19.54 8.07
CA VAL A 214 32.63 19.54 7.41
C VAL A 214 33.37 18.25 7.76
N VAL A 215 33.92 17.59 6.75
CA VAL A 215 34.73 16.38 6.86
C VAL A 215 36.07 16.63 6.18
N HIS A 216 37.16 16.35 6.90
CA HIS A 216 38.54 16.50 6.44
C HIS A 216 39.16 15.15 6.10
#